data_AF-A0A7K2M2Z0-F1
#
_entry.id   AF-A0A7K2M2Z0-F1
#
_cell.length_a   1.000
_cell.length_b   1.000
_cell.length_c   1.000
_cell.angle_alpha   90.00
_cell.angle_beta   90.00
_cell.angle_gamma   90.00
#
_symmetry.space_group_name_H-M   'P 1'
#
loop_
_entity.id
_entity.type
_entity.pdbx_description
1 polymer ?
#
loop_
_entity_poly.entity_id
_entity_poly.type
_entity_poly.pdbx_seq_one_letter_code
_entity_poly.pdbx_strand_id
1 'polypeptide(L)'
;MGIESDQVVYEYLSRVGDVAQQQQLPSATRMRLVSELRNEIDRRRAKAAVDSPAAVRRIIDRLGSPDEIVAAAGGSGAGSAGPPGTRVPAPAVPVQREPKAPAAKPKDA
;
A
#
# COMPACT_ATOMS: atom_id res chain seq x y z
N MET A 1 -23.34 13.62 -19.08
CA MET A 1 -22.71 12.37 -19.53
C MET A 1 -21.54 12.08 -18.58
N GLY A 2 -21.69 11.15 -17.64
CA GLY A 2 -20.62 10.75 -16.69
C GLY A 2 -19.78 9.57 -17.18
N ILE A 3 -20.16 8.96 -18.30
CA ILE A 3 -19.55 7.75 -18.86
C ILE A 3 -18.07 7.98 -19.22
N GLU A 4 -17.73 9.14 -19.77
CA GLU A 4 -16.35 9.50 -20.13
C GLU A 4 -15.48 9.72 -18.88
N SER A 5 -16.05 10.34 -17.84
CA SER A 5 -15.41 10.51 -16.54
C SER A 5 -15.12 9.14 -15.90
N ASP A 6 -16.08 8.22 -15.98
CA ASP A 6 -15.92 6.85 -15.49
C ASP A 6 -14.83 6.10 -16.26
N GLN A 7 -14.73 6.29 -17.58
CA GLN A 7 -13.68 5.66 -18.38
C GLN A 7 -12.27 6.03 -17.90
N VAL A 8 -12.05 7.30 -17.51
CA VAL A 8 -10.77 7.74 -16.94
C VAL A 8 -10.48 7.03 -15.61
N VAL A 9 -11.49 6.84 -14.77
CA VAL A 9 -11.34 6.09 -13.50
C VAL A 9 -10.99 4.63 -13.78
N TYR A 10 -11.70 3.98 -14.71
CA TYR A 10 -11.46 2.59 -15.09
C TYR A 10 -10.07 2.37 -15.69
N GLU A 11 -9.59 3.28 -16.53
CA GLU A 11 -8.24 3.23 -17.09
C GLU A 11 -7.18 3.28 -15.98
N TYR A 12 -7.34 4.20 -15.04
CA TYR A 12 -6.42 4.34 -13.91
C TYR A 12 -6.43 3.11 -12.99
N LEU A 13 -7.62 2.62 -12.60
CA LEU A 13 -7.74 1.44 -11.74
C LEU A 13 -7.22 0.17 -12.41
N SER A 14 -7.42 0.01 -13.73
CA SER A 14 -6.83 -1.10 -14.50
C SER A 14 -5.31 -1.06 -14.39
N ARG A 15 -4.71 0.12 -14.61
CA ARG A 15 -3.27 0.30 -14.53
C ARG A 15 -2.71 0.04 -13.13
N VAL A 16 -3.41 0.45 -12.06
CA VAL A 16 -3.06 0.11 -10.67
C VAL A 16 -3.10 -1.41 -10.45
N GLY A 17 -4.13 -2.08 -10.96
CA GLY A 17 -4.26 -3.53 -10.89
C GLY A 17 -3.11 -4.27 -11.56
N ASP A 18 -2.73 -3.83 -12.76
CA ASP A 18 -1.61 -4.40 -13.53
C ASP A 18 -0.29 -4.23 -12.77
N VAL A 19 0.00 -3.04 -12.26
CA VAL A 19 1.24 -2.78 -11.49
C VAL A 19 1.25 -3.58 -10.19
N ALA A 20 0.12 -3.67 -9.49
CA ALA A 20 0.01 -4.48 -8.28
C ALA A 20 0.22 -5.98 -8.55
N GLN A 21 -0.18 -6.46 -9.72
CA GLN A 21 0.10 -7.82 -10.14
C GLN A 21 1.59 -8.02 -10.50
N GLN A 22 2.21 -7.06 -11.19
CA GLN A 22 3.64 -7.10 -11.54
C GLN A 22 4.52 -7.10 -10.28
N GLN A 23 4.15 -6.34 -9.26
CA GLN A 23 4.82 -6.29 -7.94
C GLN A 23 4.47 -7.49 -7.04
N GLN A 24 3.72 -8.47 -7.56
CA GLN A 24 3.32 -9.69 -6.84
C GLN A 24 2.60 -9.42 -5.50
N LEU A 25 1.84 -8.33 -5.40
CA LEU A 25 1.08 -8.05 -4.18
C LEU A 25 0.08 -9.17 -3.92
N PRO A 26 -0.11 -9.57 -2.63
CA PRO A 26 -1.15 -10.53 -2.27
C PRO A 26 -2.52 -10.10 -2.80
N SER A 27 -3.32 -11.05 -3.30
CA SER A 27 -4.63 -10.75 -3.90
C SER A 27 -5.56 -10.00 -2.95
N ALA A 28 -5.54 -10.32 -1.65
CA ALA A 28 -6.31 -9.62 -0.64
C ALA A 28 -5.89 -8.14 -0.51
N THR A 29 -4.58 -7.88 -0.50
CA THR A 29 -4.03 -6.51 -0.48
C THR A 29 -4.40 -5.74 -1.75
N ARG A 30 -4.32 -6.40 -2.92
CA ARG A 30 -4.69 -5.79 -4.20
C ARG A 30 -6.17 -5.40 -4.25
N MET A 31 -7.06 -6.31 -3.83
CA MET A 31 -8.51 -6.04 -3.78
C MET A 31 -8.85 -4.91 -2.83
N ARG A 32 -8.19 -4.87 -1.67
CA ARG A 32 -8.33 -3.77 -0.71
C ARG A 32 -7.88 -2.43 -1.31
N LEU A 33 -6.69 -2.41 -1.92
CA LEU A 33 -6.12 -1.21 -2.55
C LEU A 33 -7.04 -0.62 -3.61
N VAL A 34 -7.54 -1.46 -4.53
CA VAL A 34 -8.45 -1.03 -5.60
C VAL A 34 -9.76 -0.49 -5.03
N SER A 35 -10.32 -1.14 -4.01
CA SER A 35 -11.55 -0.72 -3.36
C SER A 35 -11.39 0.62 -2.64
N GLU A 36 -10.29 0.79 -1.90
CA GLU A 36 -9.97 2.06 -1.21
C GLU A 36 -9.77 3.20 -2.20
N LEU A 37 -9.05 2.97 -3.30
CA LEU A 37 -8.85 3.97 -4.35
C LEU A 37 -10.15 4.39 -5.03
N ARG A 38 -11.01 3.43 -5.36
CA ARG A 38 -12.32 3.71 -5.97
C ARG A 38 -13.16 4.61 -5.06
N ASN A 39 -13.25 4.24 -3.78
CA ASN A 39 -14.00 5.02 -2.80
C ASN A 39 -13.44 6.44 -2.63
N GLU A 40 -12.11 6.61 -2.62
CA GLU A 40 -11.50 7.94 -2.48
C GLU A 40 -11.71 8.80 -3.73
N ILE A 41 -11.63 8.23 -4.94
CA ILE A 41 -11.95 8.93 -6.18
C ILE A 41 -13.43 9.36 -6.17
N ASP A 42 -14.34 8.46 -5.85
CA ASP A 42 -15.79 8.74 -5.81
C ASP A 42 -16.10 9.82 -4.77
N ARG A 43 -15.45 9.79 -3.61
CA ARG A 43 -15.57 10.82 -2.57
C ARG A 43 -15.09 12.20 -3.04
N ARG A 44 -14.00 12.25 -3.80
CA ARG A 44 -13.48 13.51 -4.37
C ARG A 44 -14.37 14.02 -5.50
N ARG A 45 -14.92 13.12 -6.34
CA ARG A 45 -15.90 13.46 -7.38
C ARG A 45 -17.18 14.04 -6.79
N ALA A 46 -17.70 13.47 -5.70
CA ALA A 46 -18.89 13.98 -5.02
C ALA A 46 -18.73 15.42 -4.49
N LYS A 47 -17.50 15.87 -4.26
CA LYS A 47 -17.19 17.25 -3.83
C LYS A 47 -16.96 18.22 -5.01
N ALA A 48 -16.82 17.70 -6.23
CA ALA A 48 -16.63 18.52 -7.41
C ALA A 48 -17.98 19.05 -7.92
N ALA A 49 -18.02 20.32 -8.32
CA ALA A 49 -19.24 20.93 -8.86
C ALA A 49 -19.65 20.34 -10.23
N VAL A 50 -18.70 19.78 -10.97
CA VAL A 50 -18.92 19.19 -12.30
C VAL A 50 -18.13 17.90 -12.43
N ASP A 51 -18.82 16.83 -12.82
CA ASP A 51 -18.24 15.52 -13.06
C ASP A 51 -17.79 15.38 -14.52
N SER A 52 -16.59 15.92 -14.81
CA SER A 52 -16.00 15.92 -16.15
C SER A 52 -14.67 15.13 -16.17
N PRO A 53 -14.26 14.59 -17.34
CA PRO A 53 -13.01 13.84 -17.47
C PRO A 53 -11.79 14.66 -17.01
N ALA A 54 -11.78 15.97 -17.29
CA ALA A 54 -10.71 16.86 -16.86
C ALA A 54 -10.65 17.05 -15.34
N ALA A 55 -11.80 17.09 -14.67
CA ALA A 55 -11.87 17.14 -13.20
C ALA A 55 -11.36 15.83 -12.58
N VAL A 56 -11.74 14.68 -13.15
CA VAL A 56 -11.26 13.37 -12.71
C VAL A 56 -9.75 13.21 -12.90
N ARG A 57 -9.19 13.64 -14.04
CA ARG A 57 -7.74 13.66 -14.26
C ARG A 57 -7.01 14.44 -13.17
N ARG A 58 -7.49 15.64 -12.82
CA ARG A 58 -6.93 16.44 -11.70
C ARG A 58 -7.08 15.77 -10.34
N ILE A 59 -8.10 14.93 -10.13
CA ILE A 59 -8.25 14.15 -8.89
C ILE A 59 -7.18 13.06 -8.84
N ILE A 60 -6.99 12.34 -9.95
CA ILE A 60 -5.99 11.28 -10.11
C ILE A 60 -4.56 11.82 -10.00
N ASP A 61 -4.27 12.95 -10.66
CA ASP A 61 -2.97 13.61 -10.57
C ASP A 61 -2.59 13.96 -9.12
N ARG A 62 -3.60 14.24 -8.28
CA ARG A 62 -3.43 14.49 -6.84
C ARG A 62 -3.36 13.22 -5.99
N LEU A 63 -3.76 12.07 -6.52
CA LEU A 63 -3.57 10.77 -5.86
C LEU A 63 -2.16 10.22 -6.11
N GLY A 64 -1.59 10.51 -7.28
CA GLY A 64 -0.24 10.11 -7.66
C GLY A 64 -0.23 8.99 -8.71
N SER A 65 0.97 8.52 -9.02
CA SER A 65 1.16 7.53 -10.08
C SER A 65 0.73 6.13 -9.62
N PRO A 66 0.22 5.26 -10.51
CA PRO A 66 -0.15 3.88 -10.15
C PRO A 66 0.98 3.14 -9.43
N ASP A 67 2.22 3.30 -9.90
CA ASP A 67 3.41 2.70 -9.30
C ASP A 67 3.69 3.18 -7.87
N GLU A 68 3.54 4.47 -7.60
CA GLU A 68 3.77 5.04 -6.26
C GLU A 68 2.75 4.51 -5.25
N ILE A 69 1.49 4.40 -5.67
CA ILE A 69 0.40 3.89 -4.82
C ILE A 69 0.58 2.41 -4.52
N VAL A 70 0.96 1.62 -5.53
CA VAL A 70 1.23 0.19 -5.35
C VAL A 70 2.48 -0.04 -4.50
N ALA A 71 3.55 0.74 -4.71
CA ALA A 71 4.77 0.65 -3.91
C ALA A 71 4.50 0.98 -2.44
N ALA A 72 3.69 2.01 -2.16
CA ALA A 72 3.26 2.33 -0.80
C ALA A 72 2.46 1.18 -0.16
N ALA A 73 1.54 0.56 -0.89
CA ALA A 73 0.74 -0.56 -0.40
C ALA A 73 1.57 -1.84 -0.18
N GLY A 74 2.54 -2.13 -1.06
CA GLY A 74 3.46 -3.27 -0.93
C GLY A 74 4.44 -3.09 0.24
N GLY A 75 4.90 -1.86 0.48
CA GLY A 75 5.75 -1.51 1.62
C GLY A 75 5.03 -1.55 2.97
N SER A 76 3.75 -1.15 3.00
CA SER A 76 2.91 -1.24 4.21
C SER A 76 2.40 -2.67 4.52
N GLY A 77 2.47 -3.58 3.55
CA GLY A 77 2.10 -4.99 3.74
C GLY A 77 3.14 -5.81 4.53
N ALA A 78 4.36 -5.31 4.66
CA ALA A 78 5.42 -5.90 5.49
C ALA A 78 5.44 -5.23 6.87
N GLY A 79 4.44 -5.52 7.70
CA GLY A 79 4.46 -5.16 9.11
C GLY A 79 3.60 -3.96 9.49
N SER A 80 2.30 -4.20 9.66
CA SER A 80 1.57 -3.51 10.73
C SER A 80 2.03 -4.05 12.09
N ALA A 81 3.24 -3.63 12.48
CA ALA A 81 3.74 -3.53 13.85
C ALA A 81 4.92 -2.53 13.86
N GLY A 82 4.63 -1.24 13.69
CA GLY A 82 5.59 -0.16 13.96
C GLY A 82 5.41 1.11 13.12
N PRO A 83 5.57 2.31 13.71
CA PRO A 83 5.46 3.59 13.00
C PRO A 83 6.60 3.79 11.97
N PRO A 84 6.44 4.71 11.00
CA PRO A 84 7.39 4.88 9.89
C PRO A 84 8.70 5.54 10.38
N GLY A 85 9.68 4.71 10.71
CA GLY A 85 11.07 5.12 10.88
C GLY A 85 11.81 5.12 9.54
N THR A 86 12.17 6.31 9.08
CA THR A 86 13.35 6.66 8.28
C THR A 86 14.10 5.53 7.56
N ARG A 87 14.05 5.54 6.21
CA ARG A 87 15.04 4.85 5.36
C ARG A 87 16.46 5.37 5.65
N VAL A 88 17.36 4.48 6.05
CA VAL A 88 18.83 4.60 5.87
C VAL A 88 19.36 3.18 5.57
N PRO A 89 20.24 2.98 4.57
CA PRO A 89 20.63 1.64 4.11
C PRO A 89 21.59 0.94 5.08
N ALA A 90 21.48 -0.40 5.14
CA ALA A 90 22.44 -1.30 5.79
C ALA A 90 23.84 -1.18 5.13
N PRO A 91 24.98 -1.45 5.80
CA PRO A 91 25.27 -2.79 6.37
C PRO A 91 26.17 -2.82 7.63
N ALA A 92 25.93 -3.76 8.55
CA ALA A 92 26.98 -4.39 9.37
C ALA A 92 26.40 -5.51 10.27
N VAL A 93 26.63 -6.76 9.87
CA VAL A 93 27.00 -7.83 10.82
C VAL A 93 28.54 -7.77 10.98
N PRO A 94 29.23 -8.37 11.98
CA PRO A 94 28.79 -9.36 12.98
C PRO A 94 29.46 -9.24 14.39
N VAL A 95 28.76 -9.53 15.50
CA VAL A 95 29.42 -10.03 16.75
C VAL A 95 28.34 -10.61 17.67
N GLN A 96 28.15 -11.94 17.77
CA GLN A 96 28.95 -12.95 18.48
C GLN A 96 28.29 -13.38 19.81
N ARG A 97 27.99 -14.70 19.84
CA ARG A 97 28.01 -15.65 20.96
C ARG A 97 26.92 -15.55 22.03
N GLU A 98 26.11 -16.61 22.01
CA GLU A 98 25.44 -17.22 23.16
C GLU A 98 26.43 -17.40 24.33
N PRO A 99 25.92 -17.34 25.57
CA PRO A 99 26.31 -18.35 26.54
C PRO A 99 25.10 -19.11 27.08
N LYS A 100 25.17 -20.40 26.81
CA LYS A 100 24.54 -21.53 27.51
C LYS A 100 24.48 -21.34 29.03
N ALA A 101 23.36 -21.79 29.61
CA ALA A 101 22.97 -21.82 31.02
C ALA A 101 24.02 -22.35 32.02
N PRO A 102 23.72 -22.24 33.32
CA PRO A 102 23.72 -23.45 34.14
C PRO A 102 22.42 -23.67 34.94
N ALA A 103 22.14 -24.95 35.16
CA ALA A 103 20.99 -25.51 35.85
C ALA A 103 21.05 -25.35 37.38
N ALA A 104 19.87 -25.40 38.03
CA ALA A 104 19.68 -26.14 39.29
C ALA A 104 18.17 -26.30 39.61
N LYS A 105 17.72 -27.56 39.73
CA LYS A 105 16.53 -27.96 40.52
C LYS A 105 16.94 -28.05 42.00
N PRO A 106 16.01 -27.95 42.97
CA PRO A 106 15.33 -29.13 43.55
C PRO A 106 13.80 -28.87 43.74
N LYS A 107 12.84 -29.81 43.72
CA LYS A 107 12.58 -31.07 44.46
C LYS A 107 12.47 -30.91 45.98
N ASP A 108 11.26 -30.64 46.46
CA ASP A 108 10.69 -31.09 47.73
C ASP A 108 9.16 -31.27 47.45
N ALA A 109 8.66 -32.50 47.37
CA ALA A 109 8.19 -33.39 48.45
C ALA A 109 6.68 -33.22 48.66
#